data_AF-K8EN73-F1
#
_entry.id   AF-K8EN73-F1
#
_cell.length_a   1.000
_cell.length_b   1.000
_cell.length_c   1.000
_cell.angle_alpha   90.00
_cell.angle_beta   90.00
_cell.angle_gamma   90.00
#
_symmetry.space_group_name_H-M   'P 1'
#
loop_
_entity.id
_entity.type
_entity.pdbx_description
1 polymer ?
#
loop_
_entity_poly.entity_id
_entity_poly.type
_entity_poly.pdbx_seq_one_letter_code
_entity_poly.pdbx_strand_id
1 'polypeptide(L)'
;MSDFTEVPHQKYWIQRYNLFTSWREGIRLDYESWYSVTPNAIAVLQARRCILQNLQTQEIPLLVVDAFSGSGSNSAEFASAGAHVISCEINISRVKMVKFNTDKYFLGNKVDFVCADFLALCPVLKPDLIFLSPPWGGPNYYTENESFKLENMYVGKLNGFEILEKALEITPNVIYFLPKNTDLGLIQNRIRIPWEVMT
;
A
#
# COMPACT_ATOMS: atom_id res chain seq x y z
N MET A 1 2.79 -21.95 -16.13
CA MET A 1 1.31 -21.95 -16.25
C MET A 1 0.78 -21.84 -14.84
N SER A 2 0.10 -20.72 -14.53
CA SER A 2 -0.69 -20.38 -13.33
C SER A 2 -0.19 -20.78 -11.92
N ASP A 3 0.72 -20.00 -11.34
CA ASP A 3 1.14 -20.13 -9.92
C ASP A 3 0.35 -19.23 -8.94
N PHE A 4 -0.77 -18.65 -9.38
CA PHE A 4 -1.53 -17.67 -8.59
C PHE A 4 -3.02 -18.02 -8.54
N THR A 5 -3.42 -19.10 -7.86
CA THR A 5 -4.79 -19.20 -7.33
C THR A 5 -4.94 -20.31 -6.29
N GLU A 6 -5.07 -19.90 -5.02
CA GLU A 6 -5.96 -20.52 -4.05
C GLU A 6 -6.75 -19.37 -3.41
N VAL A 7 -8.07 -19.31 -3.63
CA VAL A 7 -8.90 -18.26 -3.03
C VAL A 7 -9.15 -18.63 -1.56
N PRO A 8 -8.73 -17.81 -0.57
CA PRO A 8 -8.81 -18.16 0.84
C PRO A 8 -10.25 -18.35 1.35
N HIS A 9 -11.20 -17.60 0.78
CA HIS A 9 -12.61 -17.70 1.16
C HIS A 9 -13.51 -17.17 0.04
N GLN A 10 -14.70 -17.76 -0.13
CA GLN A 10 -15.67 -17.39 -1.18
C GLN A 10 -16.03 -15.89 -1.16
N LYS A 11 -16.03 -15.27 0.03
CA LYS A 11 -16.30 -13.83 0.21
C LYS A 11 -15.38 -12.93 -0.61
N TYR A 12 -14.11 -13.30 -0.80
CA TYR A 12 -13.14 -12.52 -1.58
C TYR A 12 -13.39 -12.68 -3.08
N TRP A 13 -13.68 -13.92 -3.51
CA TRP A 13 -14.05 -14.18 -4.91
C TRP A 13 -15.30 -13.42 -5.33
N ILE A 14 -16.35 -13.41 -4.52
CA ILE A 14 -17.58 -12.66 -4.81
C ILE A 14 -17.28 -11.17 -4.99
N GLN A 15 -16.36 -10.63 -4.19
CA GLN A 15 -15.98 -9.22 -4.18
C GLN A 15 -14.84 -8.87 -5.16
N ARG A 16 -14.34 -9.80 -5.97
CA ARG A 16 -13.14 -9.59 -6.82
C ARG A 16 -13.19 -8.34 -7.70
N TYR A 17 -14.39 -7.95 -8.16
CA TYR A 17 -14.61 -6.72 -8.93
C TYR A 17 -14.53 -5.43 -8.10
N ASN A 18 -14.79 -5.52 -6.79
CA ASN A 18 -14.56 -4.42 -5.85
C ASN A 18 -13.08 -4.31 -5.47
N LEU A 19 -12.32 -5.41 -5.56
CA LEU A 19 -10.87 -5.42 -5.30
C LEU A 19 -10.12 -4.82 -6.49
N PHE A 20 -10.44 -5.27 -7.71
CA PHE A 20 -9.88 -4.76 -8.96
C PHE A 20 -11.00 -4.59 -10.00
N THR A 21 -11.20 -3.37 -10.48
CA THR A 21 -12.15 -3.07 -11.57
C THR A 21 -11.75 -3.78 -12.87
N SER A 22 -10.45 -3.88 -13.15
CA SER A 22 -9.87 -4.58 -14.30
C SER A 22 -9.81 -6.10 -14.15
N TRP A 23 -10.59 -6.71 -13.24
CA TRP A 23 -10.56 -8.16 -13.00
C TRP A 23 -10.69 -9.00 -14.28
N ARG A 24 -11.55 -8.59 -15.22
CA ARG A 24 -11.76 -9.28 -16.51
C ARG A 24 -10.52 -9.32 -17.41
N GLU A 25 -9.59 -8.40 -17.19
CA GLU A 25 -8.33 -8.30 -17.95
C GLU A 25 -7.26 -9.30 -17.46
N GLY A 26 -7.64 -10.16 -16.51
CA GLY A 26 -6.85 -11.30 -16.06
C GLY A 26 -6.01 -11.03 -14.82
N ILE A 27 -6.42 -10.09 -13.96
CA ILE A 27 -5.74 -9.77 -12.69
C ILE A 27 -5.34 -11.04 -11.93
N ARG A 28 -4.13 -11.00 -11.37
CA ARG A 28 -3.53 -12.11 -10.61
C ARG A 28 -3.45 -11.73 -9.15
N LEU A 29 -3.83 -12.68 -8.29
CA LEU A 29 -3.70 -12.60 -6.83
C LEU A 29 -3.18 -13.94 -6.32
N ASP A 30 -2.15 -13.89 -5.48
CA ASP A 30 -1.79 -15.02 -4.63
C ASP A 30 -2.76 -15.13 -3.43
N TYR A 31 -2.63 -16.20 -2.65
CA TYR A 31 -3.48 -16.47 -1.49
C TYR A 31 -3.58 -15.27 -0.53
N GLU A 32 -2.46 -14.62 -0.24
CA GLU A 32 -2.41 -13.48 0.69
C GLU A 32 -3.00 -12.21 0.08
N SER A 33 -2.73 -11.96 -1.19
CA SER A 33 -3.22 -10.78 -1.91
C SER A 33 -4.74 -10.69 -1.90
N TRP A 34 -5.45 -11.82 -1.83
CA TRP A 34 -6.91 -11.82 -1.76
C TRP A 34 -7.47 -11.09 -0.53
N TYR A 35 -6.80 -11.17 0.62
CA TYR A 35 -7.26 -10.52 1.85
C TYR A 35 -6.47 -9.25 2.18
N SER A 36 -5.28 -9.07 1.62
CA SER A 36 -4.43 -7.89 1.85
C SER A 36 -4.64 -6.77 0.83
N VAL A 37 -5.22 -7.06 -0.34
CA VAL A 37 -5.44 -6.02 -1.37
C VAL A 37 -6.38 -4.93 -0.87
N THR A 38 -5.97 -3.67 -1.04
CA THR A 38 -6.83 -2.51 -0.83
C THR A 38 -7.97 -2.51 -1.86
N PRO A 39 -9.25 -2.50 -1.42
CA PRO A 39 -10.38 -2.37 -2.33
C PRO A 39 -10.24 -1.14 -3.23
N ASN A 40 -10.60 -1.27 -4.50
CA ASN A 40 -10.32 -0.26 -5.53
C ASN A 40 -10.82 1.14 -5.15
N ALA A 41 -12.04 1.24 -4.60
CA ALA A 41 -12.61 2.53 -4.20
C ALA A 41 -11.77 3.27 -3.14
N ILE A 42 -11.12 2.54 -2.23
CA ILE A 42 -10.25 3.10 -1.20
C ILE A 42 -8.91 3.53 -1.82
N ALA A 43 -8.32 2.69 -2.67
CA ALA A 43 -7.07 3.01 -3.37
C ALA A 43 -7.22 4.27 -4.26
N VAL A 44 -8.33 4.38 -5.00
CA VAL A 44 -8.67 5.58 -5.80
C VAL A 44 -8.79 6.82 -4.91
N LEU A 45 -9.45 6.71 -3.76
CA LEU A 45 -9.63 7.83 -2.84
C LEU A 45 -8.27 8.31 -2.28
N GLN A 46 -7.43 7.38 -1.84
CA GLN A 46 -6.07 7.65 -1.34
C GLN A 46 -5.22 8.36 -2.40
N ALA A 47 -5.21 7.83 -3.63
CA ALA A 47 -4.47 8.41 -4.75
C ALA A 47 -4.95 9.82 -5.11
N ARG A 48 -6.27 10.03 -5.20
CA ARG A 48 -6.83 11.35 -5.52
C ARG A 48 -6.53 12.38 -4.44
N ARG A 49 -6.68 12.04 -3.17
CA ARG A 49 -6.40 12.98 -2.06
C ARG A 49 -4.94 13.41 -2.08
N CYS A 50 -4.01 12.47 -2.28
CA CYS A 50 -2.58 12.75 -2.41
C CYS A 50 -2.29 13.77 -3.51
N ILE A 51 -2.80 13.54 -4.72
CA ILE A 51 -2.56 14.43 -5.87
C ILE A 51 -3.20 15.80 -5.65
N LEU A 52 -4.43 15.86 -5.14
CA LEU A 52 -5.14 17.12 -4.90
C LEU A 52 -4.49 18.00 -3.84
N GLN A 53 -3.97 17.42 -2.76
CA GLN A 53 -3.26 18.19 -1.72
C GLN A 53 -1.94 18.78 -2.25
N ASN A 54 -1.24 18.05 -3.12
CA ASN A 54 0.03 18.48 -3.68
C ASN A 54 -0.07 19.43 -4.88
N LEU A 55 -1.22 19.44 -5.59
CA LEU A 55 -1.50 20.42 -6.66
C LEU A 55 -1.38 21.89 -6.19
N GLN A 56 -1.41 22.13 -4.88
CA GLN A 56 -1.30 23.46 -4.29
C GLN A 56 0.15 23.84 -3.94
N THR A 57 1.09 22.90 -3.90
CA THR A 57 2.38 23.07 -3.22
C THR A 57 3.60 22.56 -3.98
N GLN A 58 3.46 21.69 -4.99
CA GLN A 58 4.59 21.04 -5.67
C GLN A 58 4.39 20.87 -7.19
N GLU A 59 5.50 20.68 -7.91
CA GLU A 59 5.49 20.28 -9.33
C GLU A 59 5.05 18.82 -9.50
N ILE A 60 4.37 18.52 -10.60
CA ILE A 60 3.94 17.17 -10.99
C ILE A 60 4.90 16.61 -12.05
N PRO A 61 5.20 15.31 -12.08
CA PRO A 61 4.59 14.25 -11.26
C PRO A 61 5.20 14.11 -9.88
N LEU A 62 4.35 13.82 -8.89
CA LEU A 62 4.82 13.39 -7.57
C LEU A 62 5.54 12.06 -7.67
N LEU A 63 6.67 11.94 -7.00
CA LEU A 63 7.32 10.67 -6.75
C LEU A 63 6.72 10.01 -5.51
N VAL A 64 5.94 8.96 -5.73
CA VAL A 64 5.30 8.15 -4.68
C VAL A 64 6.06 6.85 -4.50
N VAL A 65 6.40 6.49 -3.27
CA VAL A 65 6.90 5.15 -2.94
C VAL A 65 5.76 4.35 -2.33
N ASP A 66 5.34 3.28 -3.01
CA ASP A 66 4.48 2.24 -2.44
C ASP A 66 5.40 1.21 -1.77
N ALA A 67 5.55 1.30 -0.45
CA ALA A 67 6.56 0.57 0.32
C ALA A 67 6.28 -0.94 0.42
N PHE A 68 5.01 -1.34 0.27
CA PHE A 68 4.52 -2.70 0.50
C PHE A 68 3.46 -3.06 -0.55
N SER A 69 3.87 -3.03 -1.82
CA SER A 69 2.93 -2.97 -2.95
C SER A 69 2.03 -4.20 -3.14
N GLY A 70 2.43 -5.38 -2.63
CA GLY A 70 1.60 -6.58 -2.62
C GLY A 70 1.17 -7.03 -4.02
N SER A 71 -0.09 -6.78 -4.38
CA SER A 71 -0.64 -7.07 -5.72
C SER A 71 -0.69 -5.86 -6.67
N GLY A 72 -0.31 -4.68 -6.19
CA GLY A 72 -0.14 -3.49 -7.00
C GLY A 72 -1.39 -2.62 -7.16
N SER A 73 -2.45 -2.85 -6.36
CA SER A 73 -3.68 -2.04 -6.42
C SER A 73 -3.39 -0.55 -6.16
N ASN A 74 -2.73 -0.22 -5.05
CA ASN A 74 -2.41 1.17 -4.71
C ASN A 74 -1.41 1.78 -5.71
N SER A 75 -0.34 1.05 -6.06
CA SER A 75 0.60 1.45 -7.10
C SER A 75 -0.10 1.82 -8.43
N ALA A 76 -1.06 1.01 -8.89
CA ALA A 76 -1.81 1.28 -10.11
C ALA A 76 -2.66 2.55 -10.00
N GLU A 77 -3.31 2.77 -8.86
CA GLU A 77 -4.18 3.94 -8.66
C GLU A 77 -3.40 5.24 -8.48
N PHE A 78 -2.25 5.23 -7.77
CA PHE A 78 -1.36 6.39 -7.71
C PHE A 78 -0.86 6.79 -9.10
N ALA A 79 -0.41 5.82 -9.91
CA ALA A 79 0.04 6.08 -11.28
C ALA A 79 -1.10 6.55 -12.20
N SER A 80 -2.30 5.97 -12.04
CA SER A 80 -3.51 6.40 -12.75
C SER A 80 -3.89 7.84 -12.41
N ALA A 81 -3.68 8.26 -11.16
CA ALA A 81 -3.91 9.62 -10.69
C ALA A 81 -2.83 10.62 -11.13
N GLY A 82 -1.73 10.17 -11.75
CA GLY A 82 -0.71 11.03 -12.34
C GLY A 82 0.63 11.06 -11.61
N ALA A 83 0.81 10.26 -10.55
CA ALA A 83 2.11 10.11 -9.89
C ALA A 83 3.08 9.27 -10.75
N HIS A 84 4.37 9.44 -10.47
CA HIS A 84 5.39 8.44 -10.78
C HIS A 84 5.60 7.57 -9.54
N VAL A 85 5.48 6.25 -9.68
CA VAL A 85 5.44 5.33 -8.55
C VAL A 85 6.67 4.44 -8.53
N ILE A 86 7.37 4.38 -7.40
CA ILE A 86 8.30 3.31 -7.07
C ILE A 86 7.52 2.26 -6.28
N SER A 87 7.23 1.14 -6.93
CA SER A 87 6.50 0.01 -6.36
C SER A 87 7.50 -0.97 -5.73
N CYS A 88 7.60 -0.95 -4.40
CA CYS A 88 8.52 -1.78 -3.64
C CYS A 88 7.80 -3.03 -3.13
N GLU A 89 8.43 -4.19 -3.29
CA GLU A 89 7.93 -5.46 -2.76
C GLU A 89 9.09 -6.42 -2.51
N ILE A 90 9.07 -7.10 -1.37
CA ILE A 90 10.18 -7.96 -0.95
C ILE A 90 10.17 -9.30 -1.71
N ASN A 91 8.98 -9.73 -2.15
CA ASN A 91 8.81 -10.99 -2.87
C ASN A 91 8.86 -10.79 -4.39
N ILE A 92 9.86 -11.37 -5.06
CA ILE A 92 10.04 -11.25 -6.51
C ILE A 92 8.85 -11.78 -7.34
N SER A 93 8.13 -12.80 -6.85
CA SER A 93 6.93 -13.31 -7.52
C SER A 93 5.78 -12.29 -7.43
N ARG A 94 5.67 -11.58 -6.32
CA ARG A 94 4.72 -10.47 -6.20
C ARG A 94 5.13 -9.27 -7.05
N VAL A 95 6.42 -8.92 -7.14
CA VAL A 95 6.89 -7.89 -8.09
C VAL A 95 6.42 -8.19 -9.53
N LYS A 96 6.55 -9.46 -9.97
CA LYS A 96 6.05 -9.88 -11.30
C LYS A 96 4.53 -9.78 -11.40
N MET A 97 3.81 -10.05 -10.32
CA MET A 97 2.35 -9.91 -10.24
C MET A 97 1.92 -8.44 -10.29
N VAL A 98 2.58 -7.56 -9.53
CA VAL A 98 2.36 -6.10 -9.56
C VAL A 98 2.54 -5.60 -10.97
N LYS A 99 3.67 -5.91 -11.62
CA LYS A 99 3.91 -5.56 -13.02
C LYS A 99 2.81 -6.06 -13.96
N PHE A 100 2.44 -7.33 -13.85
CA PHE A 100 1.38 -7.90 -14.70
C PHE A 100 0.02 -7.22 -14.49
N ASN A 101 -0.31 -6.87 -13.24
CA ASN A 101 -1.58 -6.23 -12.89
C ASN A 101 -1.61 -4.76 -13.33
N THR A 102 -0.52 -4.00 -13.12
CA THR A 102 -0.42 -2.59 -13.53
C THR A 102 -0.39 -2.42 -15.04
N ASP A 103 0.16 -3.38 -15.79
CA ASP A 103 0.12 -3.40 -17.26
C ASP A 103 -1.32 -3.34 -17.82
N LYS A 104 -2.33 -3.80 -17.05
CA LYS A 104 -3.75 -3.77 -17.45
C LYS A 104 -4.36 -2.37 -17.46
N TYR A 105 -3.67 -1.40 -16.87
CA TYR A 105 -4.11 -0.02 -16.75
C TYR A 105 -3.43 0.90 -17.77
N PHE A 106 -2.59 0.37 -18.67
CA PHE A 106 -1.91 1.12 -19.73
C PHE A 106 -1.12 2.34 -19.21
N LEU A 107 -0.44 2.19 -18.08
CA LEU A 107 0.22 3.27 -17.34
C LEU A 107 1.52 3.80 -17.96
N GLY A 108 2.02 3.17 -19.02
CA GLY A 108 3.30 3.51 -19.64
C GLY A 108 4.47 3.32 -18.65
N ASN A 109 5.37 4.30 -18.57
CA ASN A 109 6.57 4.25 -17.71
C ASN A 109 6.36 4.91 -16.34
N LYS A 110 5.11 4.98 -15.85
CA LYS A 110 4.78 5.64 -14.58
C LYS A 110 5.06 4.80 -13.33
N VAL A 111 5.47 3.54 -13.49
CA VAL A 111 5.72 2.62 -12.38
C VAL A 111 7.07 1.95 -12.56
N ASP A 112 7.98 2.21 -11.62
CA ASP A 112 9.22 1.47 -11.45
C ASP A 112 9.00 0.35 -10.43
N PHE A 113 9.45 -0.86 -10.76
CA PHE A 113 9.25 -2.04 -9.90
C PHE A 113 10.57 -2.41 -9.22
N VAL A 114 10.58 -2.44 -7.89
CA VAL A 114 11.77 -2.70 -7.08
C VAL A 114 11.53 -3.91 -6.18
N CYS A 115 12.38 -4.94 -6.34
CA CYS A 115 12.38 -6.11 -5.47
C CYS A 115 13.35 -5.87 -4.31
N ALA A 116 12.87 -5.36 -3.19
CA ALA A 116 13.69 -5.07 -2.02
C ALA A 116 12.87 -5.01 -0.73
N ASP A 117 13.57 -5.10 0.40
CA ASP A 117 13.05 -4.59 1.67
C ASP A 117 13.03 -3.05 1.61
N PHE A 118 11.86 -2.45 1.78
CA PHE A 118 11.67 -1.00 1.81
C PHE A 118 12.63 -0.31 2.79
N LEU A 119 12.86 -0.93 3.96
CA LEU A 119 13.74 -0.35 4.98
C LEU A 119 15.19 -0.21 4.52
N ALA A 120 15.63 -1.08 3.60
CA ALA A 120 16.95 -0.99 2.99
C ALA A 120 17.06 0.13 1.94
N LEU A 121 15.93 0.59 1.39
CA LEU A 121 15.87 1.67 0.42
C LEU A 121 15.80 3.06 1.09
N CYS A 122 15.33 3.14 2.33
CA CYS A 122 15.16 4.39 3.08
C CYS A 122 16.35 5.38 2.97
N PRO A 123 17.63 4.95 3.05
CA PRO A 123 18.77 5.88 3.00
C PRO A 123 18.98 6.60 1.66
N VAL A 124 18.43 6.07 0.55
CA VAL A 124 18.69 6.58 -0.81
C VAL A 124 17.46 7.17 -1.47
N LEU A 125 16.26 6.90 -0.93
CA LEU A 125 15.01 7.41 -1.46
C LEU A 125 14.82 8.90 -1.11
N LYS A 126 14.26 9.66 -2.05
CA LYS A 126 13.81 11.05 -1.85
C LYS A 126 12.43 11.26 -2.49
N PRO A 127 11.39 10.57 -2.01
CA PRO A 127 10.05 10.68 -2.56
C PRO A 127 9.31 11.91 -2.01
N ASP A 128 8.34 12.37 -2.76
CA ASP A 128 7.40 13.39 -2.27
C ASP A 128 6.43 12.79 -1.26
N LEU A 129 6.04 11.52 -1.44
CA LEU A 129 5.14 10.79 -0.55
C LEU A 129 5.53 9.31 -0.39
N ILE A 130 5.34 8.78 0.82
CA ILE A 130 5.44 7.35 1.09
C ILE A 130 4.05 6.80 1.46
N PHE A 131 3.63 5.74 0.78
CA PHE A 131 2.47 4.95 1.12
C PHE A 131 2.90 3.68 1.86
N LEU A 132 2.39 3.49 3.07
CA LEU A 132 2.65 2.34 3.93
C LEU A 132 1.40 1.47 4.02
N SER A 133 1.48 0.24 3.51
CA SER A 133 0.50 -0.83 3.73
C SER A 133 1.18 -2.14 4.16
N PRO A 134 1.91 -2.14 5.30
CA PRO A 134 2.58 -3.34 5.80
C PRO A 134 1.59 -4.46 6.13
N PRO A 135 2.04 -5.71 6.23
CA PRO A 135 1.19 -6.85 6.58
C PRO A 135 0.66 -6.73 8.02
N TRP A 136 -0.64 -6.96 8.21
CA TRP A 136 -1.32 -6.83 9.51
C TRP A 136 -1.44 -8.14 10.30
N GLY A 137 -0.82 -9.24 9.83
CA GLY A 137 -0.96 -10.56 10.45
C GLY A 137 -2.09 -11.44 9.91
N GLY A 138 -2.65 -11.09 8.75
CA GLY A 138 -3.68 -11.91 8.07
C GLY A 138 -5.10 -11.68 8.58
N PRO A 139 -6.10 -12.39 8.03
CA PRO A 139 -7.52 -12.03 8.16
C PRO A 139 -8.09 -12.08 9.59
N ASN A 140 -7.39 -12.69 10.54
CA ASN A 140 -7.82 -12.81 11.93
C ASN A 140 -7.49 -11.57 12.79
N TYR A 141 -6.82 -10.54 12.22
CA TYR A 141 -6.45 -9.32 12.93
C TYR A 141 -7.64 -8.68 13.68
N TYR A 142 -8.86 -8.82 13.14
CA TYR A 142 -10.09 -8.25 13.69
C TYR A 142 -10.75 -9.13 14.76
N THR A 143 -10.56 -10.45 14.68
CA THR A 143 -11.18 -11.40 15.63
C THR A 143 -10.33 -11.61 16.87
N GLU A 144 -9.02 -11.42 16.76
CA GLU A 144 -8.08 -11.64 17.86
C GLU A 144 -7.92 -10.42 18.77
N ASN A 145 -8.30 -9.23 18.31
CA ASN A 145 -8.12 -7.98 19.05
C ASN A 145 -9.32 -7.06 18.90
N GLU A 146 -9.90 -6.62 20.02
CA GLU A 146 -10.91 -5.55 20.03
C GLU A 146 -10.31 -4.23 19.48
N SER A 147 -9.03 -3.99 19.78
CA SER A 147 -8.27 -2.83 19.31
C SER A 147 -6.90 -3.25 18.77
N PHE A 148 -6.59 -2.88 17.52
CA PHE A 148 -5.34 -3.21 16.85
C PHE A 148 -4.23 -2.25 17.29
N LYS A 149 -3.16 -2.79 17.88
CA LYS A 149 -2.01 -2.01 18.35
C LYS A 149 -0.87 -2.07 17.34
N LEU A 150 -0.32 -0.91 16.96
CA LEU A 150 0.79 -0.84 16.02
C LEU A 150 2.04 -1.57 16.53
N GLU A 151 2.24 -1.66 17.84
CA GLU A 151 3.33 -2.41 18.46
C GLU A 151 3.26 -3.91 18.21
N ASN A 152 2.10 -4.44 17.83
CA ASN A 152 1.90 -5.85 17.53
C ASN A 152 2.15 -6.18 16.05
N MET A 153 2.30 -5.15 15.20
CA MET A 153 2.57 -5.31 13.78
C MET A 153 4.07 -5.20 13.54
N TYR A 154 4.68 -6.22 12.93
CA TYR A 154 6.13 -6.25 12.70
C TYR A 154 6.48 -6.44 11.23
N VAL A 155 7.47 -5.68 10.77
CA VAL A 155 8.22 -5.94 9.53
C VAL A 155 9.69 -6.09 9.90
N GLY A 156 10.23 -7.29 9.69
CA GLY A 156 11.57 -7.62 10.16
C GLY A 156 11.66 -7.49 11.69
N LYS A 157 12.43 -6.51 12.16
CA LYS A 157 12.63 -6.22 13.59
C LYS A 157 11.89 -4.96 14.06
N LEU A 158 11.23 -4.23 13.15
CA LEU A 158 10.57 -2.98 13.47
C LEU A 158 9.09 -3.20 13.68
N ASN A 159 8.54 -2.56 14.70
CA ASN A 159 7.10 -2.50 14.91
C ASN A 159 6.43 -1.41 14.05
N GLY A 160 5.10 -1.36 14.07
CA GLY A 160 4.30 -0.43 13.27
C GLY A 160 4.62 1.05 13.49
N PHE A 161 5.03 1.45 14.69
CA PHE A 161 5.48 2.81 14.96
C PHE A 161 6.86 3.09 14.38
N GLU A 162 7.80 2.17 14.55
CA GLU A 162 9.16 2.32 14.04
C GLU A 162 9.19 2.37 12.51
N ILE A 163 8.28 1.62 11.84
CA ILE A 163 8.09 1.71 10.39
C ILE A 163 7.62 3.13 9.99
N LEU A 164 6.66 3.69 10.71
CA LEU A 164 6.17 5.06 10.46
C LEU A 164 7.27 6.10 10.71
N GLU A 165 7.98 6.00 11.84
CA GLU A 165 9.10 6.88 12.17
C GLU A 165 10.18 6.84 11.07
N LYS A 166 10.52 5.65 10.56
CA LYS A 166 11.46 5.50 9.45
C LYS A 166 10.98 6.16 8.15
N ALA A 167 9.69 6.10 7.84
CA ALA A 167 9.15 6.81 6.68
C ALA A 167 9.18 8.34 6.89
N LEU A 168 8.86 8.80 8.10
CA LEU A 168 8.85 10.22 8.48
C LEU A 168 10.24 10.85 8.53
N GLU A 169 11.29 10.05 8.75
CA GLU A 169 12.69 10.49 8.58
C GLU A 169 13.02 10.89 7.13
N ILE A 170 12.26 10.40 6.14
CA ILE A 170 12.51 10.59 4.71
C ILE A 170 11.62 11.72 4.15
N THR A 171 10.32 11.69 4.45
CA THR A 171 9.35 12.70 4.01
C THR A 171 8.29 12.91 5.08
N PRO A 172 7.82 14.15 5.32
CA PRO A 172 6.69 14.40 6.21
C PRO A 172 5.35 13.89 5.65
N ASN A 173 5.28 13.57 4.35
CA ASN A 173 4.06 13.17 3.68
C ASN A 173 3.96 11.63 3.65
N VAL A 174 3.24 11.08 4.62
CA VAL A 174 3.05 9.63 4.74
C VAL A 174 1.57 9.29 4.79
N ILE A 175 1.13 8.36 3.93
CA ILE A 175 -0.18 7.72 4.04
C ILE A 175 0.04 6.35 4.68
N TYR A 176 -0.60 6.10 5.82
CA TYR A 176 -0.51 4.83 6.53
C TYR A 176 -1.85 4.10 6.47
N PHE A 177 -1.91 3.02 5.67
CA PHE A 177 -3.09 2.18 5.55
C PHE A 177 -3.10 1.11 6.65
N LEU A 178 -4.11 1.20 7.53
CA LEU A 178 -4.18 0.46 8.78
C LEU A 178 -5.55 -0.22 8.96
N PRO A 179 -5.64 -1.24 9.83
CA PRO A 179 -6.92 -1.81 10.25
C PRO A 179 -7.91 -0.77 10.78
N LYS A 180 -9.20 -0.97 10.51
CA LYS A 180 -10.25 -0.05 10.96
C LYS A 180 -10.35 0.10 12.48
N ASN A 181 -9.93 -0.93 13.22
CA ASN A 181 -9.95 -0.96 14.69
C ASN A 181 -8.58 -0.56 15.30
N THR A 182 -7.71 0.15 14.58
CA THR A 182 -6.42 0.59 15.13
C THR A 182 -6.59 1.58 16.27
N ASP A 183 -5.85 1.34 17.36
CA ASP A 183 -5.71 2.27 18.49
C ASP A 183 -4.93 3.52 18.06
N LEU A 184 -5.63 4.64 17.92
CA LEU A 184 -5.02 5.92 17.54
C LEU A 184 -4.42 6.67 18.74
N GLY A 185 -4.71 6.26 19.98
CA GLY A 185 -4.32 7.01 21.18
C GLY A 185 -2.81 7.15 21.32
N LEU A 186 -2.07 6.09 21.01
CA LEU A 186 -0.60 6.12 21.05
C LEU A 186 0.02 6.86 19.84
N ILE A 187 -0.67 6.89 18.69
CA ILE A 187 -0.23 7.69 17.54
C ILE A 187 -0.22 9.17 17.90
N GLN A 188 -1.29 9.65 18.53
CA GLN A 188 -1.38 11.05 18.94
C GLN A 188 -0.28 11.49 19.93
N ASN A 189 0.16 10.58 20.79
CA ASN A 189 1.19 10.86 21.79
C ASN A 189 2.61 10.82 21.21
N ARG A 190 2.84 9.97 20.19
CA ARG A 190 4.17 9.70 19.63
C ARG A 190 4.48 10.54 18.39
N ILE A 191 3.48 10.81 17.56
CA ILE A 191 3.62 11.56 16.31
C ILE A 191 3.16 13.00 16.51
N ARG A 192 4.10 13.95 16.40
CA ARG A 192 3.88 15.37 16.70
C ARG A 192 3.68 16.27 15.47
N ILE A 193 3.71 15.69 14.27
CA ILE A 193 3.38 16.42 13.04
C ILE A 193 1.86 16.44 12.82
N PRO A 194 1.31 17.38 12.04
CA PRO A 194 -0.10 17.36 11.69
C PRO A 194 -0.48 16.07 10.96
N TRP A 195 -1.56 15.42 11.38
CA TRP A 195 -2.10 14.23 10.72
C TRP A 195 -3.63 14.23 10.85
N GLU A 196 -4.26 13.43 9.98
CA GLU A 196 -5.71 13.25 9.96
C GLU A 196 -6.04 11.79 9.65
N VAL A 197 -7.25 11.36 10.01
CA VAL A 197 -7.78 10.05 9.63
C VAL A 197 -8.70 10.21 8.44
N MET A 198 -8.49 9.40 7.41
CA MET A 198 -9.40 9.30 6.28
C MET A 198 -10.30 8.07 6.46
N THR A 199 -11.60 8.29 6.66
CA THR A 199 -12.63 7.25 6.80
C THR A 199 -13.55 7.17 5.61
#